data_AF-A0A357R4Y5-F1
#
_entry.id   AF-A0A357R4Y5-F1
#
_cell.length_a   1.000
_cell.length_b   1.000
_cell.length_c   1.000
_cell.angle_alpha   90.00
_cell.angle_beta   90.00
_cell.angle_gamma   90.00
#
_symmetry.space_group_name_H-M   'P 1'
#
loop_
_entity.id
_entity.type
_entity.pdbx_description
1 polymer ?
#
loop_
_entity_poly.entity_id
_entity_poly.type
_entity_poly.pdbx_seq_one_letter_code
_entity_poly.pdbx_strand_id
1 'polypeptide(L)'
;HNYVGTEHLLLGLLREGEGIAARLLQANNISLENVYTSLMEAMGQAAPHGSGPMGKTQAQAKGKATPVLDSFGRDLTKDAAEGKLDPVIGREKEVERVIQVLSRRTKNNPCLIGEPGVGKTAIA
;
A
#
# COMPACT_ATOMS: atom_id res chain seq x y z
N HIS A 1 -7.32 -9.31 -3.50
CA HIS A 1 -7.25 -10.66 -4.07
C HIS A 1 -7.72 -10.62 -5.52
N ASN A 2 -6.90 -11.06 -6.49
CA ASN A 2 -7.27 -11.13 -7.91
C ASN A 2 -8.01 -12.43 -8.28
N TYR A 3 -8.36 -13.25 -7.28
CA TYR A 3 -9.04 -14.54 -7.45
C TYR A 3 -10.06 -14.73 -6.32
N VAL A 4 -11.19 -15.36 -6.64
CA VAL A 4 -12.26 -15.65 -5.68
C VAL A 4 -12.03 -17.04 -5.08
N GLY A 5 -11.66 -17.07 -3.80
CA GLY A 5 -11.48 -18.29 -3.00
C GLY A 5 -12.69 -18.63 -2.13
N THR A 6 -12.63 -19.74 -1.41
CA THR A 6 -13.68 -20.22 -0.48
C THR A 6 -13.93 -19.24 0.67
N GLU A 7 -12.92 -18.49 1.08
CA GLU A 7 -13.02 -17.47 2.13
C GLU A 7 -13.91 -16.31 1.68
N HIS A 8 -13.87 -15.96 0.40
CA HIS A 8 -14.71 -14.90 -0.16
C HIS A 8 -16.18 -15.32 -0.22
N LEU A 9 -16.44 -16.61 -0.50
CA LEU A 9 -17.79 -17.16 -0.44
C LEU A 9 -18.32 -17.14 1.00
N LEU A 10 -17.49 -17.53 1.97
CA LEU A 10 -17.86 -17.50 3.38
C LEU A 10 -18.10 -16.06 3.88
N LEU A 11 -17.26 -15.11 3.49
CA LEU A 11 -17.48 -13.68 3.77
C LEU A 11 -18.80 -13.17 3.17
N GLY A 12 -19.16 -13.63 1.97
CA GLY A 12 -20.45 -13.32 1.35
C GLY A 12 -21.62 -13.83 2.18
N LEU A 13 -21.56 -15.09 2.62
CA LEU A 13 -22.58 -15.70 3.48
C LEU A 13 -22.71 -15.00 4.84
N LEU A 14 -21.59 -14.60 5.44
CA LEU A 14 -21.58 -13.85 6.70
C LEU A 14 -22.14 -12.42 6.51
N ARG A 15 -21.87 -11.78 5.37
CA ARG A 15 -22.36 -10.43 5.04
C ARG A 15 -23.87 -10.38 4.76
N GLU A 16 -24.42 -11.43 4.17
CA GLU A 16 -25.87 -11.54 3.91
C GLU A 16 -26.68 -11.61 5.22
N GLY A 17 -26.16 -12.30 6.25
CA GLY A 17 -26.63 -12.22 7.64
C GLY A 17 -28.01 -12.82 7.95
N GLU A 18 -28.91 -12.93 6.96
CA GLU A 18 -30.30 -13.37 7.13
C GLU A 18 -30.60 -14.77 6.55
N GLY A 19 -29.61 -15.39 5.90
CA GLY A 19 -29.73 -16.69 5.23
C GLY A 19 -29.75 -17.90 6.18
N ILE A 20 -30.00 -19.09 5.60
CA ILE A 20 -30.03 -20.38 6.31
C ILE A 20 -28.70 -20.64 7.03
N ALA A 21 -27.57 -20.27 6.41
CA ALA A 21 -26.24 -20.41 7.00
C ALA A 21 -26.10 -19.61 8.31
N ALA A 22 -26.56 -18.35 8.32
CA ALA A 22 -26.50 -17.51 9.52
C ALA A 22 -27.38 -18.08 10.66
N ARG A 23 -28.58 -18.57 10.32
CA ARG A 23 -29.47 -19.21 11.29
C ARG A 23 -28.89 -20.51 11.85
N LEU A 24 -28.24 -21.32 11.02
CA LEU A 24 -27.54 -22.54 11.46
C LEU A 24 -26.39 -22.22 12.41
N LEU A 25 -25.58 -21.21 12.09
CA LEU A 25 -24.49 -20.77 12.97
C LEU A 25 -25.04 -20.30 14.33
N GLN A 26 -26.09 -19.48 14.32
CA GLN A 26 -26.76 -19.02 15.54
C GLN A 26 -27.38 -20.18 16.33
N ALA A 27 -28.02 -21.16 15.66
CA ALA A 27 -28.60 -22.34 16.30
C ALA A 27 -27.54 -23.24 16.96
N ASN A 28 -26.29 -23.17 16.49
CA ASN A 28 -25.14 -23.85 17.11
C ASN A 28 -24.38 -22.95 18.12
N ASN A 29 -24.97 -21.83 18.55
CA ASN A 29 -24.35 -20.84 19.43
C ASN A 29 -23.03 -20.23 18.91
N ILE A 30 -22.87 -20.15 17.58
CA ILE A 30 -21.70 -19.55 16.93
C ILE A 30 -22.08 -18.12 16.51
N SER A 31 -21.34 -17.12 16.99
CA SER A 31 -21.53 -15.73 16.54
C SER A 31 -20.85 -15.47 15.20
N LEU A 32 -21.53 -14.75 14.32
CA LEU A 32 -21.00 -14.39 12.99
C LEU A 32 -19.73 -13.55 13.09
N GLU A 33 -19.63 -12.70 14.11
CA GLU A 33 -18.46 -11.86 14.39
C GLU A 33 -17.22 -12.68 14.76
N ASN A 34 -17.39 -13.77 15.51
CA ASN A 34 -16.27 -14.65 15.87
C ASN A 34 -15.75 -15.41 14.65
N VAL A 35 -16.66 -15.87 13.78
CA VAL A 35 -16.28 -16.54 12.53
C VAL A 35 -15.56 -15.56 11.60
N TYR A 36 -16.03 -14.32 11.50
CA TYR A 36 -15.38 -13.27 10.72
C TYR A 36 -13.96 -12.99 11.22
N THR A 37 -13.79 -12.81 12.53
CA THR A 37 -12.47 -12.56 13.14
C THR A 37 -11.52 -13.74 12.90
N SER A 38 -11.99 -14.97 13.13
CA SER A 38 -11.20 -16.19 12.91
C SER A 38 -10.81 -16.37 11.44
N LEU A 39 -11.68 -15.99 10.51
CA LEU A 39 -11.41 -16.05 9.07
C LEU A 39 -10.37 -14.99 8.66
N MET A 40 -10.45 -13.78 9.19
CA MET A 40 -9.47 -12.72 8.93
C MET A 40 -8.08 -13.11 9.46
N GLU A 41 -8.02 -13.68 10.66
CA GLU A 41 -6.79 -14.24 11.23
C GLU A 41 -6.22 -15.37 10.36
N ALA A 42 -7.06 -16.32 9.92
CA ALA A 42 -6.64 -17.42 9.05
C ALA A 42 -6.16 -16.95 7.66
N MET A 43 -6.72 -15.86 7.14
CA MET A 43 -6.28 -15.22 5.89
C MET A 43 -4.97 -14.42 6.04
N GLY A 44 -4.41 -14.32 7.25
CA GLY A 44 -3.22 -13.52 7.53
C GLY A 44 -3.45 -12.01 7.36
N GLN A 45 -4.70 -11.58 7.18
CA GLN A 45 -5.07 -10.18 7.22
C GLN A 45 -5.30 -9.84 8.68
N ALA A 46 -4.22 -9.46 9.36
CA ALA A 46 -4.32 -8.91 10.70
C ALA A 46 -5.40 -7.82 10.71
N ALA A 47 -6.42 -8.01 11.54
CA ALA A 47 -7.43 -6.99 11.76
C ALA A 47 -6.72 -5.65 12.05
N PRO A 48 -7.22 -4.50 11.56
CA PRO A 48 -6.72 -3.20 11.97
C PRO A 48 -7.20 -2.95 13.42
N HIS A 49 -6.63 -3.67 14.38
CA HIS A 49 -6.67 -3.36 15.80
C HIS A 49 -5.26 -2.96 16.21
N GLY A 50 -5.01 -1.66 16.08
CA GLY A 50 -3.87 -1.03 16.71
C GLY A 50 -3.99 -1.16 18.22
N SER A 51 -3.05 -1.86 18.85
CA SER A 51 -2.52 -1.57 20.19
C SER A 51 -1.52 -2.65 20.62
N GLY A 52 -0.26 -2.24 20.82
CA GLY A 52 0.77 -3.10 21.41
C GLY A 52 2.20 -2.60 21.12
N PRO A 53 2.94 -2.07 22.12
CA PRO A 53 4.18 -1.34 21.89
C PRO A 53 5.46 -2.20 22.04
N MET A 54 6.51 -1.67 21.40
CA MET A 54 7.93 -1.70 21.80
C MET A 54 8.84 -2.80 21.20
N GLY A 55 9.84 -2.37 20.41
CA GLY A 55 10.82 -3.33 19.87
C GLY A 55 11.98 -2.88 18.96
N LYS A 56 12.46 -1.62 19.03
CA LYS A 56 13.86 -1.18 18.71
C LYS A 56 14.41 -1.24 17.25
N THR A 57 14.74 -0.02 16.79
CA THR A 57 15.98 0.39 16.08
C THR A 57 16.07 0.18 14.55
N GLN A 58 15.84 1.27 13.80
CA GLN A 58 16.86 1.88 12.93
C GLN A 58 16.40 3.25 12.40
N ALA A 59 17.37 4.09 12.08
CA ALA A 59 17.28 5.54 11.96
C ALA A 59 16.32 5.99 10.84
N GLN A 60 15.12 6.44 11.23
CA GLN A 60 14.29 7.27 10.38
C GLN A 60 14.67 8.73 10.60
N ALA A 61 15.27 9.34 9.58
CA ALA A 61 15.24 10.78 9.42
C ALA A 61 13.77 11.21 9.43
N LYS A 62 13.29 11.71 10.57
CA LYS A 62 11.96 12.31 10.75
C LYS A 62 11.82 13.52 9.82
N GLY A 63 11.36 13.28 8.59
CA GLY A 63 10.67 14.29 7.81
C GLY A 63 9.36 14.64 8.51
N LYS A 64 9.05 15.93 8.60
CA LYS A 64 7.80 16.45 9.20
C LYS A 64 6.59 15.61 8.79
N ALA A 65 5.72 15.28 9.73
CA ALA A 65 4.40 14.75 9.43
C ALA A 65 3.67 15.79 8.55
N THR A 66 3.52 15.47 7.27
CA THR A 66 2.83 16.30 6.28
C THR A 66 1.50 15.63 5.93
N PRO A 67 0.45 15.79 6.76
CA PRO A 67 -0.79 15.02 6.64
C PRO A 67 -1.52 15.19 5.30
N VAL A 68 -1.31 16.32 4.60
CA VAL A 68 -1.86 16.54 3.26
C VAL A 68 -1.12 15.73 2.19
N LEU A 69 0.21 15.64 2.29
CA LEU A 69 1.03 14.88 1.34
C LEU A 69 0.80 13.37 1.49
N ASP A 70 0.57 12.87 2.71
CA ASP A 70 0.32 11.45 2.94
C ASP A 70 -1.04 10.98 2.39
N SER A 71 -2.03 11.88 2.29
CA SER A 71 -3.38 11.56 1.79
C SER A 71 -3.47 11.54 0.26
N PHE A 72 -2.65 12.34 -0.42
CA PHE A 72 -2.75 12.55 -1.88
C PHE A 72 -1.46 12.25 -2.65
N GLY A 73 -0.35 12.04 -1.96
CA GLY A 73 0.96 11.78 -2.54
C GLY A 73 1.39 10.32 -2.39
N ARG A 74 2.33 9.90 -3.23
CA ARG A 74 3.13 8.67 -3.04
C ARG A 74 4.56 9.07 -2.74
N ASP A 75 5.15 8.44 -1.74
CA ASP A 75 6.54 8.71 -1.34
C ASP A 75 7.48 7.72 -2.02
N LEU A 76 8.05 8.15 -3.15
CA LEU A 76 8.97 7.34 -3.95
C LEU A 76 10.27 7.02 -3.21
N THR A 77 10.65 7.80 -2.19
CA THR A 77 11.87 7.53 -1.40
C THR A 77 11.66 6.30 -0.52
N LYS A 78 10.47 6.16 0.06
CA LYS A 78 10.09 4.96 0.84
C LYS A 78 9.97 3.74 -0.07
N ASP A 79 9.29 3.86 -1.20
CA ASP A 79 9.13 2.74 -2.14
C ASP A 79 10.49 2.25 -2.68
N ALA A 80 11.44 3.17 -2.92
CA ALA A 80 12.81 2.83 -3.30
C ALA A 80 13.56 2.08 -2.17
N ALA A 81 13.45 2.57 -0.92
CA ALA A 81 14.09 1.95 0.24
C ALA A 81 13.53 0.55 0.53
N GLU A 82 12.25 0.32 0.24
CA GLU A 82 11.58 -0.97 0.37
C GLU A 82 11.79 -1.90 -0.83
N GLY A 83 12.52 -1.46 -1.87
CA GLY A 83 12.81 -2.25 -3.06
C GLY A 83 11.60 -2.52 -3.95
N LYS A 84 10.54 -1.70 -3.84
CA LYS A 84 9.29 -1.84 -4.60
C LYS A 84 9.34 -1.18 -5.99
N LEU A 85 10.35 -0.36 -6.25
CA LEU A 85 10.54 0.33 -7.53
C LEU A 85 11.35 -0.54 -8.50
N ASP A 86 10.88 -0.61 -9.73
CA ASP A 86 11.63 -1.23 -10.82
C ASP A 86 12.86 -0.37 -11.18
N PRO A 87 14.00 -0.99 -11.53
CA PRO A 87 15.19 -0.24 -11.92
C PRO A 87 14.95 0.52 -13.23
N VAL A 88 15.49 1.74 -13.31
CA VAL A 88 15.43 2.56 -14.54
C VAL A 88 16.54 2.12 -15.49
N ILE A 89 16.18 1.49 -16.61
CA ILE A 89 17.14 0.94 -17.57
C ILE A 89 17.38 1.94 -18.72
N GLY A 90 18.65 2.24 -19.01
CA GLY A 90 19.08 2.93 -20.24
C GLY A 90 18.75 4.43 -20.27
N ARG A 91 18.62 5.07 -19.11
CA ARG A 91 18.30 6.51 -18.97
C ARG A 91 19.30 7.28 -18.12
N GLU A 92 20.55 6.84 -18.13
CA GLU A 92 21.60 7.36 -17.26
C GLU A 92 21.82 8.86 -17.51
N LYS A 93 21.78 9.28 -18.79
CA LYS A 93 21.98 10.69 -19.20
C LYS A 93 20.86 11.60 -18.73
N GLU A 94 19.61 11.15 -18.82
CA GLU A 94 18.45 11.91 -18.37
C GLU A 94 18.45 12.07 -16.85
N VAL A 95 18.74 10.99 -16.12
CA VAL A 95 18.85 11.02 -14.65
C VAL A 95 19.96 11.97 -14.20
N GLU A 96 21.14 11.88 -14.80
CA GLU A 96 22.25 12.79 -14.51
C GLU A 96 21.85 14.27 -14.76
N ARG A 97 21.15 14.53 -15.87
CA ARG A 97 20.68 15.87 -16.20
C ARG A 97 19.65 16.39 -15.18
N VAL A 98 18.74 15.54 -14.70
CA VAL A 98 17.76 15.88 -13.67
C VAL A 98 18.46 16.24 -12.36
N ILE A 99 19.42 15.43 -11.91
CA ILE A 99 20.23 15.70 -10.70
C ILE A 99 20.96 17.03 -10.83
N GLN A 100 21.56 17.30 -12.00
CA GLN A 100 22.26 18.54 -12.26
C GLN A 100 21.33 19.77 -12.19
N VAL A 101 20.08 19.66 -12.67
CA VAL A 101 19.09 20.75 -12.61
C VAL A 101 18.61 20.96 -11.17
N LEU A 102 18.26 19.89 -10.46
CA LEU A 102 17.81 19.94 -9.06
C LEU A 102 18.88 20.55 -8.13
N SER A 103 20.16 20.36 -8.45
CA SER A 103 21.29 20.87 -7.66
C SER A 103 21.55 22.38 -7.84
N ARG A 104 20.80 23.09 -8.71
CA ARG A 104 20.99 24.53 -8.95
C ARG A 104 20.38 25.36 -7.82
N ARG A 105 20.95 26.56 -7.59
CA ARG A 105 20.37 27.55 -6.65
C ARG A 105 19.15 28.28 -7.22
N THR A 106 19.02 28.37 -8.54
CA THR A 106 17.89 29.00 -9.22
C THR A 106 17.47 28.14 -10.41
N LYS A 107 16.17 28.17 -10.76
CA LYS A 107 15.58 27.35 -11.83
C LYS A 107 15.90 25.84 -11.66
N ASN A 108 15.66 25.34 -10.46
CA ASN A 108 15.95 23.96 -10.07
C ASN A 108 14.80 22.98 -10.33
N ASN A 109 13.72 23.41 -10.99
CA ASN A 109 12.59 22.56 -11.32
C ASN A 109 12.79 21.95 -12.72
N PRO A 110 13.20 20.67 -12.83
CA PRO A 110 13.35 20.01 -14.12
C PRO A 110 11.97 19.81 -14.80
N CYS A 111 11.95 19.89 -16.13
CA CYS A 111 10.78 19.57 -16.94
C CYS A 111 11.18 18.53 -17.99
N LEU A 112 10.59 17.35 -17.93
CA LEU A 112 10.84 16.25 -18.85
C LEU A 112 9.88 16.36 -20.05
N ILE A 113 10.44 16.52 -21.25
CA ILE A 113 9.68 16.69 -22.49
C ILE A 113 9.99 15.52 -23.43
N GLY A 114 9.00 15.05 -24.18
CA GLY A 114 9.15 14.00 -25.19
C GLY A 114 7.79 13.49 -25.68
N GLU A 115 7.80 12.51 -26.59
CA GLU A 115 6.59 11.87 -27.10
C GLU A 115 5.78 11.17 -25.99
N PRO A 116 4.45 11.05 -26.11
CA PRO A 116 3.65 10.27 -25.16
C PRO A 116 4.09 8.80 -25.17
N GLY A 117 4.01 8.12 -24.03
CA GLY A 117 4.36 6.69 -23.92
C GLY A 117 5.84 6.37 -23.73
N VAL A 118 6.76 7.33 -23.89
CA VAL A 118 8.20 7.14 -23.66
C VAL A 118 8.58 6.98 -22.18
N GLY A 119 7.65 6.69 -21.28
CA GLY A 119 7.93 6.41 -19.87
C GLY A 119 8.57 7.56 -19.09
N LYS A 120 8.17 8.83 -19.31
CA LYS A 120 8.69 9.98 -18.53
C LYS A 120 8.59 9.77 -17.01
N THR A 121 7.53 9.07 -16.57
CA THR A 121 7.30 8.69 -15.18
C THR A 121 8.37 7.76 -14.60
N ALA A 122 9.09 7.00 -15.42
CA ALA A 122 10.15 6.11 -14.94
C ALA A 122 11.39 6.88 -14.43
N ILE A 123 11.52 8.18 -14.72
CA ILE A 123 12.62 9.03 -14.22
C ILE A 123 12.19 9.80 -12.95
N ALA A 124 10.88 9.91 -12.70
CA ALA A 124 10.29 10.80 -11.70
C ALA A 124 10.05 10.10 -10.36
#